data_AF-A0A2I1HJ00-F1
#
_entry.id   AF-A0A2I1HJ00-F1
#
_cell.length_a   1.000
_cell.length_b   1.000
_cell.length_c   1.000
_cell.angle_alpha   90.00
_cell.angle_beta   90.00
_cell.angle_gamma   90.00
#
_symmetry.space_group_name_H-M   'P 1'
#
loop_
_entity.id
_entity.type
_entity.pdbx_description
1 polymer ?
#
loop_
_entity_poly.entity_id
_entity_poly.type
_entity_poly.pdbx_seq_one_letter_code
_entity_poly.pdbx_strand_id
1 'polypeptide(L)' 'MNLVGNEFVTIPGTRKMKYLEENFEAGKIHLSPEEVSEIRKIIDSIEIVGDRYNEHGMKFCQTKNSF' A
#
# COMPACT_ATOMS: atom_id res chain seq x y z
N MET A 1 12.55 -5.52 -17.39
CA MET A 1 11.33 -5.17 -16.65
C MET A 1 11.75 -4.96 -15.20
N ASN A 2 12.05 -3.72 -14.82
CA ASN A 2 12.65 -3.40 -13.52
C ASN A 2 11.60 -3.54 -12.40
N LEU A 3 12.00 -4.22 -11.33
CA LEU A 3 11.17 -4.43 -10.14
C LEU A 3 10.99 -3.11 -9.37
N VAL A 4 9.82 -2.98 -8.76
CA VAL A 4 9.29 -1.85 -7.98
C VAL A 4 10.31 -1.34 -6.94
N GLY A 5 10.50 -0.02 -6.82
CA GLY A 5 11.09 0.56 -5.59
C GLY A 5 11.88 1.86 -5.74
N ASN A 6 12.56 2.09 -6.86
CA ASN A 6 13.42 3.28 -6.97
C ASN A 6 12.66 4.59 -7.25
N GLU A 7 11.40 4.49 -7.66
CA GLU A 7 10.57 5.64 -8.06
C GLU A 7 9.44 5.96 -7.07
N PHE A 8 9.30 5.17 -6.00
CA PHE A 8 8.21 5.29 -5.03
C PHE A 8 8.76 5.47 -3.61
N VAL A 9 8.37 6.56 -2.96
CA VAL A 9 8.67 6.79 -1.54
C VAL A 9 7.45 6.39 -0.72
N THR A 10 7.59 5.34 0.09
CA THR A 10 6.53 4.92 1.03
C THR A 10 6.62 5.76 2.31
N ILE A 11 5.46 6.14 2.86
CA ILE A 11 5.34 6.90 4.12
C ILE A 11 4.45 6.15 5.11
N PRO A 12 4.85 4.95 5.57
CA PRO A 12 4.01 4.14 6.44
C PRO A 12 3.82 4.82 7.80
N GLY A 13 2.56 5.08 8.17
CA GLY A 13 2.20 5.65 9.46
C GLY A 13 1.84 4.58 10.49
N THR A 14 2.25 4.76 11.74
CA THR A 14 1.85 3.89 12.85
C THR A 14 1.78 4.66 14.17
N ARG A 15 0.98 4.16 15.12
CA ARG A 15 0.87 4.71 16.49
C ARG A 15 1.69 3.93 17.52
N LYS A 16 2.28 2.78 17.16
CA LYS A 16 3.03 1.92 18.09
C LYS A 16 4.50 1.88 17.72
N MET A 17 5.37 2.05 18.71
CA MET A 17 6.83 2.08 18.51
C MET A 17 7.37 0.82 17.84
N LYS A 18 6.91 -0.37 18.28
CA LYS A 18 7.27 -1.65 17.67
C LYS A 18 7.09 -1.67 16.15
N TYR A 19 5.98 -1.14 15.66
CA TYR A 19 5.70 -1.13 14.21
C TYR A 19 6.51 -0.06 13.47
N LEU A 20 6.95 0.99 14.16
CA LEU A 20 7.85 1.98 13.55
C LEU A 20 9.19 1.32 13.23
N GLU A 21 9.71 0.55 14.19
CA GLU A 21 10.94 -0.24 14.03
C GLU A 21 10.78 -1.28 12.92
N GLU A 22 9.70 -2.08 12.94
CA GLU A 22 9.43 -3.07 11.88
C GLU A 22 9.31 -2.44 10.48
N ASN A 23 8.59 -1.31 10.35
CA ASN A 23 8.46 -0.59 9.08
C ASN A 23 9.79 -0.05 8.57
N PHE A 24 10.66 0.42 9.47
CA PHE A 24 11.98 0.91 9.12
C PHE A 24 12.90 -0.22 8.66
N GLU A 25 12.89 -1.35 9.37
CA GLU A 25 13.69 -2.53 9.03
C GLU A 25 13.22 -3.21 7.73
N ALA A 26 11.95 -3.08 7.35
CA ALA A 26 11.41 -3.63 6.11
C ALA A 26 12.15 -3.13 4.85
N GLY A 27 12.73 -1.93 4.88
CA GLY A 27 13.53 -1.40 3.77
C GLY A 27 14.83 -2.17 3.50
N LYS A 28 15.26 -3.04 4.42
CA LYS A 28 16.44 -3.89 4.27
C LYS A 28 16.13 -5.24 3.61
N ILE A 29 14.85 -5.59 3.46
CA ILE A 29 14.42 -6.85 2.89
C ILE A 29 14.65 -6.82 1.37
N HIS A 30 15.29 -7.85 0.86
CA HIS A 30 15.49 -8.06 -0.57
C HIS A 30 14.66 -9.28 -0.99
N LEU A 31 13.79 -9.09 -1.98
CA LEU A 31 12.99 -10.17 -2.55
C LEU A 31 13.61 -10.63 -3.87
N SER A 32 13.64 -11.93 -4.08
CA SER A 32 14.02 -12.54 -5.34
C SER A 32 12.93 -12.28 -6.42
N PRO A 33 13.29 -12.33 -7.71
CA PRO A 33 12.32 -12.23 -8.79
C PRO A 33 11.20 -13.27 -8.71
N GLU A 34 11.50 -14.46 -8.23
CA GLU A 34 10.56 -15.56 -8.03
C GLU A 34 9.53 -15.22 -6.94
N GLU A 35 9.99 -14.76 -5.77
CA GLU A 35 9.10 -14.33 -4.67
C GLU A 35 8.19 -13.18 -5.10
N VAL A 36 8.71 -12.19 -5.84
CA VAL A 36 7.88 -11.09 -6.34
C VAL A 36 6.82 -11.60 -7.33
N SER A 37 7.17 -12.57 -8.18
CA SER A 37 6.23 -13.20 -9.10
C SER A 37 5.12 -13.95 -8.37
N GLU A 38 5.46 -14.69 -7.32
CA GLU A 38 4.50 -15.40 -6.48
C GLU A 38 3.54 -14.43 -5.75
N ILE A 39 4.07 -13.38 -5.12
CA ILE A 39 3.27 -12.36 -4.44
C ILE A 39 2.28 -11.71 -5.43
N ARG A 40 2.73 -11.38 -6.65
CA ARG A 40 1.87 -10.80 -7.68
C ARG A 40 0.75 -11.74 -8.09
N LYS A 41 1.05 -13.02 -8.33
CA LYS A 41 0.02 -14.03 -8.67
C LYS A 41 -1.06 -14.13 -7.60
N ILE A 42 -0.68 -14.06 -6.32
CA ILE A 42 -1.63 -14.06 -5.21
C ILE A 42 -2.49 -12.80 -5.25
N ILE A 43 -1.89 -11.61 -5.39
CA ILE A 43 -2.62 -10.33 -5.45
C ILE A 43 -3.62 -10.33 -6.62
N ASP A 44 -3.20 -10.76 -7.80
CA ASP A 44 -4.01 -10.77 -9.02
C ASP A 44 -5.17 -11.79 -8.94
N SER A 45 -5.07 -12.78 -8.07
CA SER A 45 -6.13 -13.77 -7.84
C SER A 45 -7.26 -13.27 -6.92
N ILE A 46 -7.07 -12.12 -6.26
CA ILE A 46 -8.04 -11.57 -5.31
C ILE A 46 -9.03 -10.68 -6.07
N GLU A 47 -10.31 -11.03 -6.01
CA GLU A 47 -11.39 -10.16 -6.48
C GLU A 47 -11.54 -8.94 -5.55
N ILE A 48 -11.42 -7.73 -6.11
CA ILE A 48 -11.61 -6.49 -5.35
C ILE A 48 -13.12 -6.24 -5.22
N VAL A 49 -13.63 -6.34 -3.99
CA VAL A 49 -15.05 -6.12 -3.69
C VAL A 49 -15.25 -4.76 -3.01
N GLY A 50 -16.12 -3.94 -3.60
CA GLY A 50 -16.51 -2.64 -3.07
C GLY A 50 -15.50 -1.51 -3.31
N ASP A 51 -15.90 -0.28 -2.97
CA ASP A 51 -15.09 0.93 -3.13
C ASP A 51 -14.21 1.21 -1.91
N ARG A 52 -13.17 2.05 -2.08
CA ARG A 52 -12.26 2.46 -0.99
C ARG A 52 -13.00 3.10 0.18
N TYR A 53 -14.08 3.82 -0.09
CA TYR A 53 -15.01 4.33 0.92
C TYR A 53 -16.43 4.02 0.47
N ASN A 54 -17.35 3.84 1.42
CA ASN A 54 -18.77 3.76 1.08
C ASN A 54 -19.28 5.10 0.48
N GLU A 55 -20.48 5.10 -0.10
CA GLU A 55 -21.05 6.29 -0.75
C GLU A 55 -21.03 7.54 0.14
N HIS A 56 -21.30 7.37 1.44
CA HIS A 56 -21.28 8.46 2.40
C HIS A 56 -19.87 9.01 2.66
N GLY A 57 -18.88 8.13 2.81
CA GLY A 57 -17.47 8.48 2.96
C GLY A 57 -16.89 9.12 1.70
N MET A 58 -17.28 8.65 0.51
CA MET A 58 -16.91 9.28 -0.75
C MET A 58 -17.45 10.71 -0.85
N LYS A 59 -18.72 10.96 -0.48
CA LYS A 59 -19.31 12.30 -0.44
C LYS A 59 -18.58 13.23 0.53
N PHE A 60 -18.20 12.73 1.71
CA PHE A 60 -17.44 13.50 2.70
C PHE A 60 -16.03 13.90 2.18
N CYS A 61 -15.35 13.00 1.47
CA CYS A 61 -14.05 13.30 0.86
C CYS A 61 -14.16 14.33 -0.29
N GLN A 62 -15.30 14.40 -0.97
CA GLN A 62 -15.53 15.28 -2.13
C GLN A 62 -16.10 16.66 -1.78
N THR A 63 -16.52 16.89 -0.53
CA THR A 63 -16.93 18.22 -0.05
C THR A 63 -15.72 19.16 0.10
N LYS A 64 -15.18 19.61 -1.02
CA LYS A 64 -14.47 20.88 -1.13
C LYS A 64 -15.24 21.80 -2.08
N ASN A 65 -16.31 22.40 -1.56
CA ASN A 65 -16.78 23.67 -2.09
C ASN A 65 -16.13 24.81 -1.28
N SER A 66 -15.33 25.58 -2.00
CA SER A 66 -15.05 27.00 -1.81
C SER A 66 -14.15 27.42 -0.64
N PHE A 67 -12.85 27.46 -0.92
CA PHE A 67 -12.05 28.67 -0.68
C PHE A 67 -11.52 29.15 -2.03
#